data_AF-A0A2C2UFQ8-F1
#
_entry.id   AF-A0A2C2UFQ8-F1
#
_cell.length_a   1.000
_cell.length_b   1.000
_cell.length_c   1.000
_cell.angle_alpha   90.00
_cell.angle_beta   90.00
_cell.angle_gamma   90.00
#
_symmetry.space_group_name_H-M   'P 1'
#
loop_
_entity.id
_entity.type
_entity.pdbx_description
1 polymer ?
#
loop_
_entity_poly.entity_id
_entity_poly.type
_entity_poly.pdbx_seq_one_letter_code
_entity_poly.pdbx_strand_id
1 'polypeptide(L)'
;IKGENPIKANGKMIVIDGGFSKDYQSTTGIAGYTLLYNSYGMQLVAHEKFNSKKDVLLNGSDVLSVKRVVDRKLERKKVLETNEGQRLLQNISVLKSLMEYRCMSLDQSLQSNG
;
A
#
# COMPACT_ATOMS: atom_id res chain seq x y z
N ILE A 1 9.77 -14.03 -22.42
CA ILE A 1 9.86 -14.21 -20.94
C ILE A 1 8.97 -15.40 -20.57
N LYS A 2 9.54 -16.56 -20.26
CA LYS A 2 8.78 -17.77 -19.85
C LYS A 2 8.65 -17.78 -18.32
N GLY A 3 7.92 -16.80 -17.78
CA GLY A 3 7.46 -16.81 -16.40
C GLY A 3 6.01 -17.27 -16.37
N GLU A 4 5.62 -18.09 -15.39
CA GLU A 4 4.23 -18.47 -15.22
C GLU A 4 3.37 -17.20 -15.03
N ASN A 5 2.20 -17.12 -15.66
CA ASN A 5 1.33 -15.94 -15.54
C ASN A 5 0.78 -15.89 -14.09
N PRO A 6 1.13 -14.86 -13.30
CA PRO A 6 0.73 -14.78 -11.90
C PRO A 6 -0.77 -14.49 -11.74
N ILE A 7 -1.42 -14.06 -12.82
CA ILE A 7 -2.86 -13.83 -12.88
C ILE A 7 -3.50 -15.08 -13.45
N LYS A 8 -4.17 -15.85 -12.58
CA LYS A 8 -4.89 -17.09 -12.93
C LYS A 8 -6.40 -16.87 -12.79
N ALA A 9 -7.18 -17.91 -13.11
CA ALA A 9 -8.63 -17.93 -12.95
C ALA A 9 -9.33 -16.68 -13.54
N ASN A 10 -8.95 -16.29 -14.77
CA ASN A 10 -9.51 -15.14 -15.47
C ASN A 10 -9.47 -13.82 -14.67
N GLY A 11 -8.34 -13.52 -14.02
CA GLY A 11 -8.17 -12.28 -13.25
C GLY A 11 -8.54 -12.39 -11.77
N LYS A 12 -9.20 -13.46 -11.36
CA LYS A 12 -9.74 -13.61 -9.99
C LYS A 12 -8.75 -14.13 -8.97
N MET A 13 -7.59 -14.61 -9.43
CA MET A 13 -6.57 -15.22 -8.58
C MET A 13 -5.21 -14.64 -8.91
N ILE A 14 -4.58 -14.02 -7.92
CA ILE A 14 -3.19 -13.57 -7.99
C ILE A 14 -2.35 -14.55 -7.19
N VAL A 15 -1.42 -15.23 -7.86
CA VAL A 15 -0.44 -16.11 -7.23
C VAL A 15 0.82 -15.32 -6.97
N ILE A 16 1.11 -15.07 -5.70
CA ILE A 16 2.36 -14.46 -5.24
C ILE A 16 3.17 -15.58 -4.59
N ASP A 17 3.87 -16.33 -5.42
CA ASP A 17 4.85 -17.29 -4.92
C ASP A 17 6.09 -16.47 -4.52
N GLY A 18 6.46 -16.51 -3.25
CA GLY A 18 7.57 -15.73 -2.72
C GLY A 18 8.85 -16.11 -3.46
N GLY A 19 9.37 -15.20 -4.29
CA GLY A 19 10.51 -15.44 -5.18
C GLY A 19 11.87 -15.73 -4.51
N PHE A 20 11.85 -16.09 -3.22
CA PHE A 20 13.01 -16.53 -2.45
C PHE A 20 13.28 -18.04 -2.53
N SER A 21 12.39 -18.84 -3.13
CA SER A 21 12.70 -20.24 -3.41
C SER A 21 13.76 -20.33 -4.52
N LYS A 22 14.93 -20.90 -4.18
CA LYS A 22 16.05 -21.16 -5.12
C LYS A 22 15.60 -21.95 -6.35
N ASP A 23 14.57 -22.77 -6.22
CA ASP A 23 14.10 -23.66 -7.29
C ASP A 23 13.22 -22.94 -8.32
N TYR A 24 12.55 -21.85 -7.94
CA TYR A 24 11.73 -21.03 -8.86
C TYR A 24 12.56 -20.07 -9.72
N GLN A 25 13.77 -19.77 -9.26
CA GLN A 25 14.69 -18.90 -9.97
C GLN A 25 15.11 -19.52 -11.32
N SER A 26 15.42 -20.81 -11.37
CA SER A 26 15.98 -21.45 -12.58
C SER A 26 15.05 -21.40 -13.80
N THR A 27 13.74 -21.38 -13.58
CA THR A 27 12.74 -21.56 -14.65
C THR A 27 12.25 -20.26 -15.28
N THR A 28 12.15 -19.18 -14.51
CA THR A 28 11.38 -17.98 -14.93
C THR A 28 12.24 -16.76 -15.28
N GLY A 29 13.47 -16.69 -14.74
CA GLY A 29 14.37 -15.54 -14.91
C GLY A 29 14.04 -14.32 -14.04
N ILE A 30 12.97 -14.36 -13.24
CA ILE A 30 12.57 -13.27 -12.32
C ILE A 30 12.81 -13.67 -10.86
N ALA A 31 13.09 -12.68 -10.01
CA ALA A 31 13.34 -12.82 -8.58
C ALA A 31 12.07 -12.82 -7.72
N GLY A 32 10.89 -12.76 -8.35
CA GLY A 32 9.59 -12.79 -7.69
C GLY A 32 8.66 -11.65 -8.09
N TYR A 33 7.48 -11.62 -7.47
CA TYR A 33 6.49 -10.58 -7.67
C TYR A 33 6.22 -9.80 -6.37
N THR A 34 6.03 -8.50 -6.52
CA THR A 34 5.59 -7.59 -5.45
C THR A 34 4.23 -7.03 -5.83
N LEU A 35 3.24 -7.15 -4.94
CA LEU A 35 1.92 -6.54 -5.12
C LEU A 35 1.86 -5.22 -4.37
N LEU A 36 1.69 -4.13 -5.12
CA LEU A 36 1.51 -2.79 -4.60
C LEU A 36 0.03 -2.43 -4.63
N TYR A 37 -0.49 -1.89 -3.53
CA TYR A 37 -1.86 -1.39 -3.44
C TYR A 37 -1.87 0.02 -2.86
N ASN A 38 -2.52 0.94 -3.58
CA ASN A 38 -2.75 2.31 -3.13
C ASN A 38 -4.11 2.83 -3.62
N SER A 39 -4.42 4.10 -3.36
CA SER A 39 -5.70 4.72 -3.71
C SER A 39 -6.02 4.75 -5.23
N TYR A 40 -5.04 4.47 -6.09
CA TYR A 40 -5.21 4.35 -7.54
C TYR A 40 -5.41 2.89 -8.01
N GLY A 41 -5.15 1.92 -7.12
CA GLY A 41 -5.42 0.51 -7.34
C GLY A 41 -4.22 -0.40 -7.12
N MET A 42 -4.34 -1.60 -7.70
CA MET A 42 -3.37 -2.69 -7.54
C MET A 42 -2.39 -2.72 -8.70
N GLN A 43 -1.11 -2.96 -8.40
CA GLN A 43 -0.05 -3.11 -9.39
C GLN A 43 0.80 -4.32 -9.02
N LEU A 44 1.11 -5.17 -10.01
CA LEU A 44 1.98 -6.31 -9.82
C LEU A 44 3.32 -6.02 -10.49
N VAL A 45 4.38 -5.93 -9.69
CA VAL A 45 5.74 -5.64 -10.17
C VAL A 45 6.53 -6.93 -10.19
N ALA A 46 7.13 -7.27 -11.33
CA ALA A 46 8.07 -8.38 -11.43
C ALA A 46 9.48 -7.85 -11.25
N HIS A 47 10.24 -8.47 -10.35
CA HIS A 47 11.66 -8.15 -10.16
C HIS A 47 12.51 -9.04 -11.07
N GLU A 48 13.44 -8.47 -11.82
CA GLU A 48 14.48 -9.28 -12.47
C GLU A 48 15.52 -9.77 -11.46
N LYS A 49 16.24 -10.83 -11.82
CA LYS A 49 17.33 -11.36 -10.99
C LYS A 49 18.56 -10.47 -11.04
N PHE A 50 19.23 -10.37 -9.90
CA PHE A 50 20.59 -9.84 -9.82
C PHE A 50 21.58 -10.92 -10.29
N ASN A 51 22.11 -10.79 -11.52
CA ASN A 51 23.05 -11.77 -12.08
C ASN A 51 24.45 -11.69 -11.43
N SER A 52 24.96 -10.50 -11.12
CA SER A 52 26.19 -10.32 -10.33
C SER A 52 26.36 -8.87 -9.81
N LYS A 53 27.11 -8.68 -8.71
CA LYS A 53 27.47 -7.32 -8.22
C LYS A 53 28.18 -6.49 -9.29
N LYS A 54 28.95 -7.13 -10.17
CA LYS A 54 29.69 -6.47 -11.26
C LYS A 54 28.76 -5.95 -12.35
N ASP A 55 27.75 -6.73 -12.74
CA ASP A 55 26.77 -6.34 -13.76
C ASP A 55 25.86 -5.19 -13.29
N VAL A 56 25.47 -5.19 -12.02
CA VAL A 56 24.64 -4.13 -11.44
C VAL A 56 25.38 -2.79 -11.45
N LEU A 57 26.68 -2.82 -11.12
CA LEU A 57 27.52 -1.62 -11.11
C LEU A 57 27.83 -1.09 -12.52
N LEU A 58 27.92 -1.98 -13.52
CA LEU A 58 28.23 -1.61 -14.90
C LEU A 58 27.01 -1.14 -15.71
N ASN A 59 25.85 -1.78 -15.53
CA ASN A 59 24.68 -1.55 -16.37
C ASN A 59 23.63 -0.64 -15.73
N GLY A 60 23.80 -0.25 -14.45
CA GLY A 60 22.89 0.65 -13.74
C GLY A 60 21.43 0.17 -13.70
N SER A 61 21.22 -1.13 -13.92
CA SER A 61 19.95 -1.64 -14.41
C SER A 61 19.14 -2.23 -13.27
N ASP A 62 18.27 -1.41 -12.69
CA ASP A 62 17.10 -1.85 -11.94
C ASP A 62 15.99 -2.15 -12.96
N VAL A 63 16.05 -3.31 -13.62
CA VAL A 63 15.07 -3.66 -14.66
C VAL A 63 13.78 -4.14 -13.98
N LEU A 64 12.99 -3.19 -13.52
CA LEU A 64 11.67 -3.42 -12.97
C LEU A 64 10.67 -3.54 -14.14
N SER A 65 10.11 -4.73 -14.34
CA SER A 65 9.00 -4.92 -15.26
C SER A 65 7.68 -4.75 -14.50
N VAL A 66 7.02 -3.61 -14.68
CA VAL A 66 5.76 -3.30 -14.01
C VAL A 66 4.59 -3.80 -14.87
N LYS A 67 3.83 -4.78 -14.36
CA LYS A 67 2.56 -5.22 -14.96
C LYS A 67 1.39 -4.68 -14.14
N ARG A 68 0.76 -3.60 -14.62
CA ARG A 68 -0.39 -3.01 -13.93
C ARG A 68 -1.61 -3.95 -14.06
N VAL A 69 -2.10 -4.46 -12.94
CA VAL A 69 -3.32 -5.28 -12.88
C VAL A 69 -4.47 -4.39 -12.41
N VAL A 70 -5.07 -3.67 -13.34
CA VAL A 70 -6.27 -2.86 -13.06
C VAL A 70 -7.47 -3.73 -13.36
N ASP A 71 -7.99 -4.45 -12.36
CA ASP A 71 -9.20 -5.25 -12.58
C ASP A 71 -10.46 -4.36 -12.70
N ARG A 72 -10.43 -3.10 -12.21
CA ARG A 72 -11.57 -2.15 -12.33
C ARG A 72 -11.13 -0.69 -12.36
N LYS A 73 -11.96 0.18 -12.96
CA LYS A 73 -11.97 1.63 -12.64
C LYS A 73 -12.26 1.76 -11.15
N LEU A 74 -11.21 1.85 -10.34
CA LEU A 74 -11.32 2.10 -8.91
C LEU A 74 -11.61 3.57 -8.74
N GLU A 75 -12.81 3.90 -8.28
CA GLU A 75 -13.01 5.21 -7.68
C GLU A 75 -12.00 5.37 -6.54
N ARG A 76 -11.35 6.53 -6.49
CA ARG A 76 -10.25 6.78 -5.56
C ARG A 76 -10.75 6.64 -4.12
N LYS A 77 -10.24 5.63 -3.41
CA LYS A 77 -10.51 5.47 -1.98
C LYS A 77 -9.77 6.55 -1.18
N LYS A 78 -10.53 7.37 -0.44
CA LYS A 78 -10.03 8.39 0.49
C LYS A 78 -9.78 7.78 1.86
N VAL A 79 -8.90 8.40 2.65
CA VAL A 79 -8.64 8.00 4.04
C VAL A 79 -9.93 7.98 4.86
N LEU A 80 -10.86 8.93 4.62
CA LEU A 80 -12.15 9.01 5.30
C LEU A 80 -13.01 7.73 5.16
N GLU A 81 -12.80 6.95 4.09
CA GLU A 81 -13.54 5.72 3.79
C GLU A 81 -12.84 4.47 4.33
N THR A 82 -11.79 4.66 5.13
CA THR A 82 -11.05 3.58 5.81
C THR A 82 -11.41 3.54 7.28
N ASN A 83 -11.14 2.41 7.92
CA ASN A 83 -11.31 2.25 9.37
C ASN A 83 -10.46 3.29 10.13
N GLU A 84 -9.26 3.60 9.63
CA GLU A 84 -8.42 4.66 10.18
C GLU A 84 -9.09 6.03 10.05
N GLY A 85 -9.76 6.31 8.93
CA GLY A 85 -10.56 7.53 8.75
C GLY A 85 -11.67 7.66 9.78
N GLN A 86 -12.39 6.57 10.06
CA GLN A 86 -13.42 6.56 11.11
C GLN A 86 -12.83 6.84 12.50
N ARG A 87 -11.68 6.24 12.83
CA ARG A 87 -10.95 6.50 14.08
C ARG A 87 -10.50 7.96 14.20
N LEU A 88 -10.00 8.54 13.11
CA LEU A 88 -9.62 9.96 13.07
C LEU A 88 -10.82 10.87 13.32
N LEU A 89 -11.98 10.59 12.72
CA LEU A 89 -13.20 11.36 12.95
C LEU A 89 -13.68 11.27 14.41
N GLN A 90 -13.61 10.09 15.02
CA GLN A 90 -13.90 9.92 16.44
C GLN A 90 -12.95 10.75 17.32
N ASN A 91 -11.65 10.71 17.04
CA ASN A 91 -10.66 11.51 17.77
C ASN A 91 -10.93 13.01 17.65
N ILE A 92 -11.27 13.48 16.44
CA ILE A 92 -11.65 14.88 16.21
C ILE A 92 -12.87 15.24 17.05
N SER A 93 -13.89 14.38 17.09
CA SER A 93 -15.09 14.62 17.90
C SER A 93 -14.76 14.74 19.38
N VAL A 94 -13.96 13.81 19.92
CA VAL A 94 -13.54 13.82 21.32
C VAL A 94 -12.76 15.09 21.66
N LEU A 95 -11.83 15.50 20.79
CA LEU A 95 -11.04 16.72 20.98
C LEU A 95 -11.92 17.98 20.98
N LYS A 96 -12.92 18.05 20.10
CA LYS A 96 -13.88 19.16 20.08
C LYS A 96 -14.68 19.24 21.38
N SER A 97 -15.21 18.12 21.86
CA SER A 97 -15.93 18.07 23.13
C SER A 97 -15.04 18.48 24.32
N LEU A 98 -13.77 18.08 24.32
CA LEU A 98 -12.79 18.49 25.34
C LEU A 98 -12.50 20.01 25.31
N MET A 99 -12.48 20.62 24.13
CA MET A 99 -12.31 22.07 23.99
C MET A 99 -13.54 22.83 24.51
N GLU A 100 -14.74 22.41 24.12
CA GLU A 100 -16.00 23.01 24.56
C GLU A 100 -16.13 22.94 26.09
N TYR A 101 -15.89 21.77 26.67
CA TYR A 101 -15.90 21.58 28.12
C TYR A 101 -14.94 22.54 28.84
N ARG A 102 -13.72 22.69 28.32
CA ARG A 102 -12.74 23.64 28.89
C ARG A 102 -13.22 25.08 28.81
N CYS A 103 -13.78 25.48 27.67
CA CYS A 103 -14.30 26.83 27.48
C CYS A 103 -15.41 27.15 28.51
N MET A 104 -16.37 26.23 28.67
CA MET A 104 -17.46 26.41 29.65
C MET A 104 -16.93 26.48 31.10
N SER A 105 -15.92 25.67 31.44
CA SER A 105 -15.33 25.70 32.78
C SER A 105 -14.61 27.02 33.10
N LEU A 106 -14.04 27.67 32.08
CA LEU A 106 -13.39 28.98 32.21
C LEU A 106 -14.43 30.09 32.42
N ASP A 107 -15.54 30.07 31.66
CA ASP A 107 -16.61 31.06 31.81
C ASP A 107 -17.27 31.01 33.20
N GLN A 108 -17.46 29.80 33.76
CA GLN A 108 -17.96 29.64 35.13
C GLN A 108 -17.00 30.18 36.19
N SER A 109 -15.69 29.99 35.99
CA SER A 109 -14.67 30.51 36.92
C SER A 109 -14.54 32.04 36.91
N LEU A 110 -14.93 32.69 35.81
CA LEU A 110 -14.97 34.14 35.68
C LEU A 110 -16.23 34.74 36.34
N GLN A 111 -17.35 34.01 36.36
CA GLN A 111 -18.58 34.44 37.03
C GLN A 111 -18.58 34.24 38.56
N SER A 112 -17.77 33.31 39.09
CA SER A 112 -17.71 33.06 40.54
C SER A 112 -16.75 33.98 41.32
N ASN A 113 -15.93 34.76 40.62
CA ASN A 113 -14.92 35.66 41.20
C ASN A 113 -15.30 37.16 41.06
N GLY A 114 -16.54 37.46 40.70
CA GLY A 114 -17.10 38.82 40.60
C GLY A 114 -18.11 39.13 41.68
#